data_AF-A0A0C3EAT5-F1
#
_entry.id   AF-A0A0C3EAT5-F1
#
_cell.length_a   1.000
_cell.length_b   1.000
_cell.length_c   1.000
_cell.angle_alpha   90.00
_cell.angle_beta   90.00
_cell.angle_gamma   90.00
#
_symmetry.space_group_name_H-M   'P 1'
#
loop_
_entity.id
_entity.type
_entity.pdbx_description
1 polymer ?
#
loop_
_entity_poly.entity_id
_entity_poly.type
_entity_poly.pdbx_seq_one_letter_code
_entity_poly.pdbx_strand_id
1 'polypeptide(L)' 'MQPNTVKGDLPSVHDVSNYINNEFIKFLKELKATIQSPNSGHVSTTTDLWSVEQMKASFMGIMAH' A
#
# COMPACT_ATOMS: atom_id res chain seq x y z
N MET A 1 -34.13 6.80 -9.97
CA MET A 1 -33.28 7.97 -10.30
C MET A 1 -31.87 7.43 -10.49
N GLN A 2 -31.31 7.53 -11.70
CA GLN A 2 -29.90 7.22 -11.95
C GLN A 2 -29.15 8.56 -12.03
N PRO A 3 -28.03 8.73 -11.29
CA PRO A 3 -27.24 9.95 -11.40
C PRO A 3 -26.72 10.11 -12.83
N ASN A 4 -26.85 11.30 -13.41
CA ASN A 4 -26.20 11.67 -14.67
C ASN A 4 -24.72 11.95 -14.38
N THR A 5 -23.92 10.92 -14.15
CA THR A 5 -22.47 11.04 -14.02
C THR A 5 -21.84 11.26 -15.40
N VAL A 6 -21.07 12.33 -15.52
CA VAL A 6 -20.25 12.63 -16.71
C VAL A 6 -18.79 12.26 -16.45
N LYS A 7 -18.00 12.11 -17.50
CA LYS A 7 -16.58 11.69 -17.40
C LYS A 7 -15.73 12.61 -16.50
N GLY A 8 -16.11 13.87 -16.36
CA GLY A 8 -15.46 14.83 -15.45
C GLY A 8 -15.70 14.57 -13.97
N ASP A 9 -16.68 13.71 -13.63
CA ASP A 9 -16.97 13.31 -12.25
C ASP A 9 -16.07 12.15 -11.78
N LEU A 10 -15.32 11.53 -12.71
CA LEU A 10 -14.35 10.50 -12.38
C LEU A 10 -13.02 11.15 -12.00
N PRO A 11 -12.37 10.70 -10.92
CA PRO A 11 -11.05 11.19 -10.55
C PRO A 11 -10.05 10.86 -11.65
N SER A 12 -9.12 11.79 -11.90
CA SER A 12 -8.04 11.54 -12.84
C SER A 12 -7.05 10.51 -12.30
N VAL A 13 -6.20 9.96 -13.17
CA VAL A 13 -5.10 9.09 -12.74
C VAL A 13 -4.18 9.78 -11.73
N HIS A 14 -3.99 11.09 -11.87
CA HIS A 14 -3.20 11.89 -10.94
C HIS A 14 -3.87 11.95 -9.56
N ASP A 15 -5.18 12.20 -9.52
CA ASP A 15 -5.95 12.26 -8.27
C ASP A 15 -5.94 10.92 -7.54
N VAL A 16 -6.15 9.82 -8.27
CA VAL A 16 -6.10 8.46 -7.72
C VAL A 16 -4.70 8.14 -7.20
N SER A 17 -3.65 8.49 -7.94
CA SER A 17 -2.26 8.24 -7.53
C SER A 17 -1.89 9.02 -6.26
N ASN A 18 -2.30 10.29 -6.18
CA ASN A 18 -2.09 11.12 -5.00
C ASN A 18 -2.87 10.58 -3.79
N TYR A 19 -4.11 10.16 -4.00
CA TYR A 19 -4.92 9.56 -2.95
C TYR A 19 -4.25 8.29 -2.40
N ILE A 20 -3.85 7.35 -3.26
CA ILE A 20 -3.18 6.11 -2.85
C ILE A 20 -1.90 6.42 -2.08
N ASN A 21 -1.08 7.36 -2.54
CA ASN A 21 0.15 7.75 -1.86
C ASN A 21 -0.14 8.30 -0.45
N ASN A 22 -1.09 9.23 -0.34
CA ASN A 22 -1.44 9.84 0.93
C ASN A 22 -2.00 8.82 1.93
N GLU A 23 -2.89 7.93 1.49
CA GLU A 23 -3.43 6.86 2.34
C GLU A 23 -2.34 5.86 2.75
N PHE A 24 -1.42 5.52 1.85
CA PHE A 24 -0.29 4.66 2.18
C PHE A 24 0.63 5.30 3.25
N ILE A 25 0.89 6.61 3.16
CA ILE A 25 1.66 7.34 4.18
C ILE A 25 0.93 7.33 5.53
N LYS A 26 -0.40 7.50 5.56
CA LYS A 26 -1.19 7.42 6.80
C LYS A 26 -1.10 6.03 7.42
N PHE A 27 -1.31 4.99 6.61
CA PHE A 27 -1.16 3.61 7.04
C PHE A 27 0.22 3.33 7.67
N LEU A 28 1.31 3.80 7.05
CA LEU A 28 2.66 3.62 7.59
C LEU A 28 2.85 4.30 8.96
N LYS A 29 2.24 5.48 9.17
CA LYS A 29 2.30 6.18 10.45
C LYS A 29 1.55 5.41 11.54
N GLU A 30 0.37 4.90 11.22
CA GLU A 30 -0.45 4.10 12.13
C GLU A 30 0.22 2.76 12.47
N LEU A 31 0.77 2.09 11.45
CA LEU A 31 1.53 0.85 11.63
C LEU A 31 2.74 1.07 12.53
N LYS A 32 3.50 2.15 12.31
CA LYS A 32 4.63 2.52 13.18
C LYS A 32 4.17 2.74 14.62
N ALA A 33 3.12 3.52 14.83
CA ALA A 33 2.58 3.79 16.16
C ALA A 33 2.13 2.49 16.85
N THR A 34 1.50 1.59 16.09
CA THR A 34 1.08 0.27 16.58
C THR A 34 2.29 -0.54 17.00
N ILE A 35 3.28 -0.75 16.12
CA ILE A 35 4.49 -1.54 16.44
C ILE A 35 5.25 -0.97 17.66
N GLN A 36 5.27 0.35 17.83
CA GLN A 36 5.93 1.01 18.96
C GLN A 36 5.11 1.01 20.27
N SER A 37 3.85 0.56 20.22
CA SER A 37 2.99 0.50 21.39
C SER A 37 3.53 -0.49 22.43
N PRO A 38 3.48 -0.17 23.74
CA PRO A 38 3.89 -1.09 24.81
C PRO A 38 3.10 -2.41 24.83
N ASN A 39 1.92 -2.43 24.22
CA ASN A 39 1.03 -3.58 24.17
C ASN A 39 1.22 -4.43 22.90
N SER A 40 2.14 -4.03 22.01
CA SER A 40 2.43 -4.81 20.82
C SER A 40 3.20 -6.06 21.20
N GLY A 41 2.67 -7.21 20.80
CA GLY A 41 3.32 -8.50 20.98
C GLY A 41 4.57 -8.62 20.11
N HIS A 42 4.91 -9.85 19.74
CA HIS A 42 6.02 -10.09 18.83
C HIS A 42 5.62 -9.73 17.40
N VAL A 43 6.43 -8.89 16.75
CA VAL A 43 6.34 -8.64 15.31
C VAL A 43 7.30 -9.61 14.61
N SER A 44 6.81 -10.29 13.58
CA SER A 44 7.65 -11.16 12.74
C SER A 44 7.51 -10.76 11.28
N THR A 45 8.50 -11.12 10.46
CA THR A 45 8.47 -10.81 9.02
C THR A 45 8.74 -12.05 8.20
N THR A 46 7.94 -12.27 7.16
CA THR A 46 8.25 -13.20 6.08
C THR A 46 8.85 -12.43 4.92
N THR A 47 10.04 -12.85 4.49
CA THR A 47 10.70 -12.29 3.31
C THR A 47 10.65 -13.34 2.20
N ASP A 48 10.06 -12.98 1.07
CA ASP A 48 10.00 -13.80 -0.12
C ASP A 48 10.87 -13.19 -1.22
N LEU A 49 11.69 -14.02 -1.86
CA LEU A 49 12.65 -13.63 -2.88
C LEU A 49 12.43 -14.47 -4.13
N TRP A 50 12.18 -13.81 -5.25
CA TRP A 50 12.04 -14.48 -6.54
C TRP A 50 12.61 -13.63 -7.65
N SER A 51 12.93 -14.26 -8.78
CA SER A 51 13.37 -13.56 -9.99
C SER A 51 12.45 -13.91 -11.15
N VAL A 52 12.29 -12.96 -12.07
CA VAL A 52 11.52 -13.15 -13.29
C VAL A 52 12.44 -12.88 -14.46
N GLU A 53 12.85 -13.95 -15.15
CA GLU A 53 13.84 -13.90 -16.23
C GLU A 53 13.39 -12.98 -17.39
N GLN A 54 12.11 -13.02 -17.74
CA GLN A 54 11.51 -12.17 -18.78
C GLN A 54 11.65 -10.67 -18.47
N MET A 55 11.60 -10.31 -17.19
CA MET A 55 11.78 -8.94 -16.72
C MET A 55 13.25 -8.62 -16.40
N LYS A 56 14.14 -9.62 -16.42
CA LYS A 56 15.54 -9.51 -15.95
C LYS A 56 15.64 -8.82 -14.58
N ALA A 57 14.68 -9.12 -13.71
CA ALA A 57 14.51 -8.46 -12.43
C ALA A 57 14.40 -9.48 -11.30
N SER A 58 14.87 -9.08 -10.12
CA SER A 58 14.67 -9.78 -8.87
C SER A 58 13.75 -8.95 -7.98
N PHE A 59 12.86 -9.63 -7.27
CA PHE A 59 11.86 -9.03 -6.41
C PHE A 59 12.06 -9.51 -4.98
N MET A 60 11.75 -8.62 -4.04
CA MET A 60 11.75 -8.91 -2.61
C MET A 60 10.41 -8.48 -2.03
N GLY A 61 9.58 -9.46 -1.69
CA GLY A 61 8.36 -9.25 -0.92
C GLY A 61 8.67 -9.32 0.56
N ILE A 62 8.15 -8.37 1.34
CA ILE A 62 8.22 -8.40 2.81
C ILE A 62 6.80 -8.28 3.33
N MET A 63 6.41 -9.22 4.20
CA MET A 63 5.13 -9.22 4.90
C MET A 63 5.39 -9.28 6.41
N ALA A 64 4.85 -8.33 7.17
CA ALA A 64 4.91 -8.33 8.62
C ALA A 64 3.65 -8.97 9.23
N HIS A 65 3.83 -9.75 10.30
CA HIS A 65 2.77 -10.35 11.13
C HIS A 65 2.87 -9.83 12.56
#